data_AF-A0A839AL03-F1
#
_entry.id   AF-A0A839AL03-F1
#
_cell.length_a   1.000
_cell.length_b   1.000
_cell.length_c   1.000
_cell.angle_alpha   90.00
_cell.angle_beta   90.00
_cell.angle_gamma   90.00
#
_symmetry.space_group_name_H-M   'P 1'
#
loop_
_entity.id
_entity.type
_entity.pdbx_description
1 polymer ?
#
loop_
_entity_poly.entity_id
_entity_poly.type
_entity_poly.pdbx_seq_one_letter_code
_entity_poly.pdbx_strand_id
1 'polypeptide(L)'
;MNRTGFFEAIRKSLFGGHLTQSEVDGINVILDQWRDLYPDAPAHWIANSLAQIHHETGGRMVPIKETVQAYHKDANPHDITVESRLDAAFAKGQLPWVRTPYWRDGWFGRGLIQITHRDNYARLGRRLGVDLVGNRNLALDPVVSAQIAIVGMVDGLFTGKRLADYHFPAALEEPEKSNPRRIVNGKDGKDMTVAALHRRYFEALQRAAYEPRKVVAVPPPPDIPKPEPKPQQPAASGLFAALVKIIAALFERKTR
;
A
#
# COMPACT_ATOMS: atom_id res chain seq x y z
N MET A 1 -14.71 -17.29 6.74
CA MET A 1 -14.96 -17.90 5.42
C MET A 1 -14.28 -19.26 5.31
N ASN A 2 -14.86 -20.18 4.55
CA ASN A 2 -14.31 -21.47 4.16
C ASN A 2 -13.26 -21.30 3.04
N ARG A 3 -11.97 -21.41 3.40
CA ARG A 3 -10.84 -21.25 2.47
C ARG A 3 -10.84 -22.31 1.36
N THR A 4 -11.19 -23.55 1.67
CA THR A 4 -11.22 -24.65 0.69
C THR A 4 -12.21 -24.33 -0.44
N GLY A 5 -13.45 -23.98 -0.09
CA GLY A 5 -14.48 -23.63 -1.07
C GLY A 5 -14.12 -22.38 -1.88
N PHE A 6 -13.45 -21.40 -1.27
CA PHE A 6 -12.92 -20.24 -1.98
C PHE A 6 -11.92 -20.65 -3.07
N PHE A 7 -10.90 -21.43 -2.70
CA PHE A 7 -9.85 -21.86 -3.64
C PHE A 7 -10.37 -22.79 -4.73
N GLU A 8 -11.32 -23.67 -4.44
CA GLU A 8 -11.99 -24.49 -5.45
C GLU A 8 -12.71 -23.63 -6.49
N ALA A 9 -13.42 -22.59 -6.05
CA ALA A 9 -14.14 -21.68 -6.93
C ALA A 9 -13.21 -20.89 -7.84
N ILE A 10 -12.15 -20.28 -7.30
CA ILE A 10 -11.22 -19.47 -8.10
C ILE A 10 -10.34 -20.34 -9.01
N ARG A 11 -9.94 -21.53 -8.58
CA ARG A 11 -9.15 -22.46 -9.41
C ARG A 11 -9.84 -22.74 -10.73
N LYS A 12 -11.14 -23.06 -10.69
CA LYS A 12 -11.94 -23.37 -11.87
C LYS A 12 -12.23 -22.14 -12.73
N SER A 13 -12.51 -20.99 -12.11
CA SER A 13 -13.06 -19.82 -12.82
C SER A 13 -12.01 -18.80 -13.28
N LEU A 14 -10.86 -18.74 -12.62
CA LEU A 14 -9.86 -17.69 -12.80
C LEU A 14 -8.47 -18.20 -13.17
N PHE A 15 -8.12 -19.42 -12.78
CA PHE A 15 -6.76 -19.95 -12.93
C PHE A 15 -6.68 -21.20 -13.84
N GLY A 16 -7.62 -21.33 -14.78
CA GLY A 16 -7.56 -22.40 -15.79
C GLY A 16 -7.60 -23.83 -15.22
N GLY A 17 -8.14 -24.01 -14.02
CA GLY A 17 -8.23 -25.32 -13.36
C GLY A 17 -7.04 -25.68 -12.47
N HIS A 18 -6.01 -24.84 -12.39
CA HIS A 18 -4.80 -25.11 -11.60
C HIS A 18 -4.40 -23.90 -10.76
N LEU A 19 -3.88 -24.13 -9.55
CA LEU A 19 -3.22 -23.11 -8.74
C LEU A 19 -1.92 -23.68 -8.22
N THR A 20 -0.82 -22.95 -8.40
CA THR A 20 0.45 -23.24 -7.76
C THR A 20 0.35 -22.96 -6.25
N GLN A 21 1.24 -23.59 -5.47
CA GLN A 21 1.31 -23.30 -4.03
C GLN A 21 1.64 -21.83 -3.76
N SER A 22 2.53 -21.23 -4.55
CA SER A 22 2.89 -19.82 -4.42
C SER A 22 1.69 -18.88 -4.62
N GLU A 23 0.80 -19.17 -5.59
CA GLU A 23 -0.42 -18.39 -5.79
C GLU A 23 -1.38 -18.56 -4.61
N VAL A 24 -1.53 -19.79 -4.09
CA VAL A 24 -2.35 -20.06 -2.90
C VAL A 24 -1.84 -19.28 -1.69
N ASP A 25 -0.53 -19.31 -1.45
CA ASP A 25 0.10 -18.62 -0.31
C ASP A 25 -0.05 -17.10 -0.44
N GLY A 26 0.20 -16.54 -1.62
CA GLY A 26 0.02 -15.10 -1.87
C GLY A 26 -1.43 -14.64 -1.66
N ILE A 27 -2.40 -15.40 -2.16
CA ILE A 27 -3.82 -15.11 -1.97
C ILE A 27 -4.22 -15.24 -0.48
N ASN A 28 -3.67 -16.23 0.24
CA ASN A 28 -3.90 -16.35 1.68
C ASN A 28 -3.40 -15.13 2.44
N VAL A 29 -2.17 -14.68 2.16
CA VAL A 29 -1.59 -13.47 2.77
C VAL A 29 -2.48 -12.25 2.53
N ILE A 30 -2.95 -12.02 1.29
CA ILE A 30 -3.83 -10.88 0.98
C ILE A 30 -5.11 -10.92 1.80
N LEU A 31 -5.75 -12.08 1.86
CA LEU A 31 -7.02 -12.26 2.56
C LEU A 31 -6.85 -12.21 4.09
N ASP A 32 -5.72 -12.69 4.62
CA ASP A 32 -5.38 -12.55 6.03
C ASP A 32 -5.11 -11.09 6.40
N GLN A 33 -4.42 -10.32 5.56
CA GLN A 33 -4.25 -8.87 5.78
C GLN A 33 -5.58 -8.11 5.72
N TRP A 34 -6.52 -8.51 4.85
CA TRP A 34 -7.89 -7.96 4.88
C TRP A 34 -8.59 -8.24 6.22
N ARG A 35 -8.55 -9.50 6.69
CA ARG A 35 -9.12 -9.89 7.98
C ARG A 35 -8.51 -9.09 9.14
N ASP A 36 -7.19 -8.88 9.12
CA ASP A 36 -6.47 -8.32 10.25
C ASP A 36 -6.56 -6.78 10.29
N LEU A 37 -6.54 -6.12 9.13
CA LEU A 37 -6.63 -4.65 9.04
C LEU A 37 -8.06 -4.13 9.05
N TYR A 38 -8.98 -4.80 8.36
CA TYR A 38 -10.36 -4.36 8.12
C TYR A 38 -11.34 -5.53 8.30
N PRO A 39 -11.49 -6.06 9.54
CA PRO A 39 -12.28 -7.27 9.81
C PRO A 39 -13.75 -7.16 9.41
N ASP A 40 -14.30 -5.95 9.34
CA ASP A 40 -15.67 -5.63 8.94
C ASP A 40 -15.82 -5.25 7.46
N ALA A 41 -14.76 -5.40 6.65
CA ALA A 41 -14.78 -5.01 5.25
C ALA A 41 -15.87 -5.76 4.46
N PRO A 42 -16.63 -5.07 3.59
CA PRO A 42 -17.61 -5.74 2.74
C PRO A 42 -16.92 -6.61 1.68
N ALA A 43 -17.55 -7.72 1.32
CA ALA A 43 -16.99 -8.68 0.35
C ALA A 43 -16.61 -8.05 -1.00
N HIS A 44 -17.33 -7.02 -1.44
CA HIS A 44 -16.99 -6.29 -2.68
C HIS A 44 -15.63 -5.59 -2.61
N TRP A 45 -15.19 -5.09 -1.45
CA TRP A 45 -13.89 -4.44 -1.32
C TRP A 45 -12.74 -5.44 -1.46
N ILE A 46 -12.91 -6.61 -0.84
CA ILE A 46 -11.96 -7.72 -0.96
C ILE A 46 -11.92 -8.22 -2.41
N ALA A 47 -13.08 -8.44 -3.04
CA ALA A 47 -13.17 -8.88 -4.42
C ALA A 47 -12.53 -7.90 -5.41
N ASN A 48 -12.79 -6.59 -5.27
CA ASN A 48 -12.19 -5.57 -6.12
C ASN A 48 -10.66 -5.53 -5.94
N SER A 49 -10.19 -5.67 -4.70
CA SER A 49 -8.75 -5.69 -4.39
C SER A 49 -8.04 -6.89 -5.01
N LEU A 50 -8.62 -8.08 -4.89
CA LEU A 50 -8.11 -9.28 -5.56
C LEU A 50 -8.11 -9.14 -7.08
N ALA A 51 -9.16 -8.54 -7.65
CA ALA A 51 -9.25 -8.32 -9.09
C ALA A 51 -8.16 -7.36 -9.61
N GLN A 52 -7.92 -6.26 -8.90
CA GLN A 52 -6.85 -5.32 -9.22
C GLN A 52 -5.47 -5.99 -9.11
N ILE A 53 -5.21 -6.70 -8.00
CA ILE A 53 -3.93 -7.42 -7.79
C ILE A 53 -3.72 -8.50 -8.85
N HIS A 54 -4.76 -9.26 -9.20
CA HIS A 54 -4.69 -10.25 -10.27
C HIS A 54 -4.28 -9.60 -11.58
N HIS A 55 -4.89 -8.46 -11.92
CA HIS A 55 -4.56 -7.73 -13.13
C HIS A 55 -3.11 -7.24 -13.12
N GLU A 56 -2.65 -6.58 -12.04
CA GLU A 56 -1.30 -6.00 -11.95
C GLU A 56 -0.19 -7.07 -11.92
N THR A 57 -0.47 -8.25 -11.37
CA THR A 57 0.53 -9.33 -11.25
C THR A 57 0.49 -10.33 -12.41
N GLY A 58 -0.43 -10.14 -13.38
CA GLY A 58 -0.68 -11.10 -14.44
C GLY A 58 -1.13 -12.47 -13.91
N GLY A 59 -1.92 -12.47 -12.84
CA GLY A 59 -2.45 -13.68 -12.20
C GLY A 59 -1.53 -14.35 -11.19
N ARG A 60 -0.29 -13.89 -11.00
CA ARG A 60 0.63 -14.53 -10.03
C ARG A 60 0.20 -14.42 -8.58
N MET A 61 -0.54 -13.35 -8.24
CA MET A 61 -1.00 -13.06 -6.88
C MET A 61 0.11 -13.01 -5.81
N VAL A 62 1.35 -12.78 -6.24
CA VAL A 62 2.52 -12.55 -5.37
C VAL A 62 3.23 -11.26 -5.77
N PRO A 63 3.96 -10.61 -4.84
CA PRO A 63 4.74 -9.40 -5.14
C PRO A 63 5.73 -9.66 -6.27
N ILE A 64 5.73 -8.79 -7.28
CA ILE A 64 6.68 -8.86 -8.40
C ILE A 64 7.41 -7.54 -8.59
N LYS A 65 8.52 -7.56 -9.33
CA LYS A 65 9.16 -6.34 -9.85
C LYS A 65 8.63 -5.97 -11.23
N GLU A 66 8.77 -4.69 -11.57
CA GLU A 66 8.47 -4.18 -12.91
C GLU A 66 9.22 -4.97 -13.99
N THR A 67 8.68 -4.97 -15.21
CA THR A 67 9.15 -5.75 -16.38
C THR A 67 8.94 -7.26 -16.29
N VAL A 68 8.48 -7.78 -15.14
CA VAL A 68 8.05 -9.19 -15.03
C VAL A 68 6.74 -9.36 -15.82
N GLN A 69 6.65 -10.49 -16.52
CA GLN A 69 5.56 -10.82 -17.45
C GLN A 69 5.14 -12.26 -17.16
N ALA A 70 3.90 -12.66 -17.45
CA ALA A 70 3.35 -14.00 -17.14
C ALA A 70 4.28 -15.20 -17.48
N TYR A 71 5.09 -15.10 -18.54
CA TYR A 71 6.00 -16.17 -18.95
C TYR A 71 7.35 -16.20 -18.20
N HIS A 72 7.71 -15.16 -17.45
CA HIS A 72 8.93 -15.13 -16.66
C HIS A 72 8.83 -16.08 -15.45
N LYS A 73 9.84 -16.95 -15.29
CA LYS A 73 9.95 -17.85 -14.12
C LYS A 73 10.34 -17.09 -12.86
N ASP A 74 11.25 -16.13 -12.99
CA ASP A 74 11.69 -15.28 -11.90
C ASP A 74 10.79 -14.03 -11.82
N ALA A 75 10.06 -13.93 -10.72
CA ALA A 75 9.16 -12.81 -10.41
C ALA A 75 9.87 -11.66 -9.69
N ASN A 76 11.14 -11.84 -9.29
CA ASN A 76 11.92 -10.88 -8.52
C ASN A 76 13.38 -10.82 -9.03
N PRO A 77 13.61 -10.45 -10.31
CA PRO A 77 14.95 -10.31 -10.86
C PRO A 77 15.76 -9.24 -10.11
N HIS A 78 17.10 -9.28 -10.21
CA HIS A 78 17.94 -8.23 -9.66
C HIS A 78 17.56 -6.84 -10.23
N ASP A 79 17.72 -5.80 -9.41
CA ASP A 79 17.36 -4.41 -9.77
C ASP A 79 18.03 -3.98 -11.08
N ILE A 80 19.31 -4.32 -11.28
CA ILE A 80 20.05 -4.03 -12.51
C ILE A 80 19.40 -4.62 -13.77
N THR A 81 18.76 -5.79 -13.64
CA THR A 81 18.05 -6.44 -14.75
C THR A 81 16.78 -5.67 -15.10
N VAL A 82 16.05 -5.19 -14.08
CA VAL A 82 14.85 -4.35 -14.27
C VAL A 82 15.23 -3.03 -14.93
N GLU A 83 16.25 -2.36 -14.40
CA GLU A 83 16.77 -1.09 -14.90
C GLU A 83 17.23 -1.22 -16.35
N SER A 84 18.00 -2.26 -16.68
CA SER A 84 18.47 -2.51 -18.06
C SER A 84 17.32 -2.70 -19.05
N ARG A 85 16.25 -3.41 -18.65
CA ARG A 85 15.06 -3.62 -19.48
C ARG A 85 14.29 -2.32 -19.70
N LEU A 86 14.15 -1.49 -18.66
CA LEU A 86 13.50 -0.20 -18.73
C LEU A 86 14.30 0.80 -19.58
N ASP A 87 15.63 0.84 -19.43
CA ASP A 87 16.49 1.66 -20.27
C ASP A 87 16.40 1.26 -21.76
N ALA A 88 16.39 -0.04 -22.07
CA ALA A 88 16.19 -0.52 -23.42
C ALA A 88 14.82 -0.13 -24.00
N ALA A 89 13.75 -0.21 -23.21
CA ALA A 89 12.41 0.23 -23.63
C ALA A 89 12.35 1.75 -23.84
N PHE A 90 12.98 2.53 -22.95
CA PHE A 90 13.06 3.98 -23.04
C PHE A 90 13.84 4.44 -24.28
N ALA A 91 14.99 3.84 -24.55
CA ALA A 91 15.79 4.11 -25.75
C ALA A 91 15.05 3.81 -27.06
N LYS A 92 14.11 2.85 -27.03
CA LYS A 92 13.24 2.50 -28.17
C LYS A 92 11.98 3.38 -28.27
N GLY A 93 11.80 4.36 -27.37
CA GLY A 93 10.60 5.21 -27.34
C GLY A 93 9.31 4.50 -26.91
N GLN A 94 9.42 3.34 -26.25
CA GLN A 94 8.27 2.52 -25.85
C GLN A 94 7.57 3.02 -24.58
N LEU A 95 8.12 4.05 -23.94
CA LEU A 95 7.62 4.65 -22.70
C LEU A 95 7.25 6.15 -22.92
N PRO A 96 6.34 6.48 -23.85
CA PRO A 96 6.05 7.87 -24.22
C PRO A 96 5.47 8.73 -23.09
N TRP A 97 4.95 8.11 -22.03
CA TRP A 97 4.46 8.79 -20.83
C TRP A 97 5.56 9.11 -19.80
N VAL A 98 6.77 8.58 -19.98
CA VAL A 98 7.89 8.80 -19.06
C VAL A 98 8.74 9.99 -19.54
N ARG A 99 8.80 11.04 -18.74
CA ARG A 99 9.71 12.18 -18.97
C ARG A 99 11.06 12.01 -18.27
N THR A 100 11.01 11.50 -17.05
CA THR A 100 12.19 11.29 -16.20
C THR A 100 12.26 9.81 -15.81
N PRO A 101 13.39 9.11 -16.06
CA PRO A 101 13.52 7.68 -15.86
C PRO A 101 13.64 7.34 -14.37
N TYR A 102 12.50 7.33 -13.69
CA TYR A 102 12.38 7.13 -12.24
C TYR A 102 13.02 5.83 -11.72
N TRP A 103 13.21 4.83 -12.58
CA TRP A 103 13.85 3.57 -12.23
C TRP A 103 15.36 3.68 -11.99
N ARG A 104 16.05 4.70 -12.52
CA ARG A 104 17.50 4.85 -12.36
C ARG A 104 17.91 5.19 -10.93
N ASP A 105 17.01 5.80 -10.17
CA ASP A 105 17.14 6.01 -8.73
C ASP A 105 16.51 4.85 -7.92
N GLY A 106 16.17 3.75 -8.62
CA GLY A 106 15.61 2.55 -8.05
C GLY A 106 14.12 2.61 -7.70
N TRP A 107 13.37 3.61 -8.17
CA TRP A 107 11.93 3.77 -7.89
C TRP A 107 11.00 3.03 -8.86
N PHE A 108 11.48 1.96 -9.50
CA PHE A 108 10.67 1.11 -10.36
C PHE A 108 9.58 0.34 -9.59
N GLY A 109 8.62 -0.19 -10.34
CA GLY A 109 7.44 -0.89 -9.83
C GLY A 109 7.81 -2.09 -8.96
N ARG A 110 7.25 -2.14 -7.74
CA ARG A 110 7.36 -3.30 -6.84
C ARG A 110 6.00 -3.64 -6.24
N GLY A 111 5.84 -4.91 -5.91
CA GLY A 111 4.71 -5.40 -5.13
C GLY A 111 3.49 -5.77 -5.95
N LEU A 112 2.43 -6.14 -5.24
CA LEU A 112 1.15 -6.61 -5.77
C LEU A 112 0.40 -5.55 -6.61
N ILE A 113 0.79 -4.28 -6.50
CA ILE A 113 0.15 -3.17 -7.22
C ILE A 113 1.16 -2.27 -7.96
N GLN A 114 2.41 -2.73 -8.08
CA GLN A 114 3.48 -2.07 -8.83
C GLN A 114 3.67 -0.58 -8.46
N ILE A 115 3.91 -0.30 -7.17
CA ILE A 115 4.16 1.09 -6.75
C ILE A 115 5.47 1.62 -7.35
N THR A 116 5.41 2.79 -7.97
CA THR A 116 6.53 3.51 -8.59
C THR A 116 6.72 4.88 -7.93
N HIS A 117 7.86 5.54 -8.17
CA HIS A 117 8.21 6.88 -7.68
C HIS A 117 8.40 7.01 -6.16
N ARG A 118 9.42 7.76 -5.75
CA ARG A 118 9.78 8.01 -4.34
C ARG A 118 8.61 8.50 -3.47
N ASP A 119 7.78 9.40 -4.00
CA ASP A 119 6.70 10.01 -3.24
C ASP A 119 5.61 9.02 -2.85
N ASN A 120 5.35 8.02 -3.70
CA ASN A 120 4.40 6.95 -3.38
C ASN A 120 4.96 6.05 -2.26
N TYR A 121 6.24 5.67 -2.36
CA TYR A 121 6.92 4.91 -1.29
C TYR A 121 6.91 5.69 0.04
N ALA A 122 7.19 6.99 0.01
CA ALA A 122 7.18 7.83 1.20
C ALA A 122 5.78 7.96 1.81
N ARG A 123 4.74 8.16 0.99
CA ARG A 123 3.36 8.29 1.45
C ARG A 123 2.84 6.99 2.07
N LEU A 124 3.02 5.86 1.38
CA LEU A 124 2.61 4.54 1.86
C LEU A 124 3.43 4.11 3.09
N GLY A 125 4.74 4.34 3.07
CA GLY A 125 5.62 4.00 4.19
C GLY A 125 5.23 4.72 5.47
N ARG A 126 4.96 6.03 5.39
CA ARG A 126 4.42 6.80 6.54
C ARG A 126 3.08 6.24 7.04
N ARG A 127 2.17 5.88 6.11
CA ARG A 127 0.86 5.37 6.49
C ARG A 127 0.91 4.00 7.16
N LEU A 128 1.87 3.16 6.79
CA LEU A 128 2.07 1.81 7.32
C LEU A 128 3.02 1.76 8.51
N GLY A 129 3.78 2.83 8.78
CA GLY A 129 4.87 2.80 9.77
C GLY A 129 6.07 1.98 9.31
N VAL A 130 6.30 1.86 8.00
CA VAL A 130 7.35 1.05 7.38
C VAL A 130 8.29 1.96 6.58
N ASP A 131 9.61 1.82 6.75
CA ASP A 131 10.58 2.63 6.01
C ASP A 131 10.81 2.12 4.57
N LEU A 132 9.81 2.35 3.73
CA LEU A 132 9.85 2.02 2.30
C LEU A 132 10.86 2.88 1.51
N VAL A 133 11.24 4.05 2.03
CA VAL A 133 12.19 4.94 1.35
C VAL A 133 13.63 4.47 1.61
N GLY A 134 13.95 4.14 2.86
CA GLY A 134 15.24 3.55 3.23
C GLY A 134 15.42 2.13 2.72
N ASN A 135 14.34 1.33 2.66
CA ASN A 135 14.37 -0.02 2.13
C ASN A 135 13.19 -0.34 1.19
N ARG A 136 13.39 -0.08 -0.11
CA ARG A 136 12.42 -0.32 -1.19
C ARG A 136 12.00 -1.79 -1.35
N ASN A 137 12.85 -2.73 -0.95
CA ASN A 137 12.56 -4.16 -1.07
C ASN A 137 11.48 -4.62 -0.08
N LEU A 138 11.17 -3.83 0.95
CA LEU A 138 10.02 -4.10 1.80
C LEU A 138 8.69 -4.10 1.01
N ALA A 139 8.61 -3.39 -0.12
CA ALA A 139 7.44 -3.49 -1.01
C ALA A 139 7.29 -4.85 -1.72
N LEU A 140 8.29 -5.74 -1.61
CA LEU A 140 8.27 -7.11 -2.12
C LEU A 140 8.03 -8.15 -1.02
N ASP A 141 8.06 -7.75 0.25
CA ASP A 141 7.61 -8.62 1.33
C ASP A 141 6.10 -8.90 1.15
N PRO A 142 5.65 -10.18 1.18
CA PRO A 142 4.25 -10.51 0.92
C PRO A 142 3.26 -9.78 1.83
N VAL A 143 3.58 -9.63 3.12
CA VAL A 143 2.71 -8.98 4.09
C VAL A 143 2.69 -7.48 3.82
N VAL A 144 3.84 -6.81 3.78
CA VAL A 144 3.93 -5.37 3.53
C VAL A 144 3.31 -5.01 2.16
N SER A 145 3.55 -5.82 1.13
CA SER A 145 2.96 -5.61 -0.19
C SER A 145 1.43 -5.74 -0.18
N ALA A 146 0.87 -6.69 0.56
CA ALA A 146 -0.57 -6.81 0.72
C ALA A 146 -1.13 -5.59 1.48
N GLN A 147 -0.47 -5.14 2.54
CA GLN A 147 -0.85 -3.93 3.27
C GLN A 147 -0.80 -2.68 2.37
N ILE A 148 0.24 -2.53 1.55
CA ILE A 148 0.35 -1.45 0.55
C ILE A 148 -0.87 -1.45 -0.38
N ALA A 149 -1.21 -2.60 -0.95
CA ALA A 149 -2.34 -2.72 -1.87
C ALA A 149 -3.66 -2.38 -1.17
N ILE A 150 -3.93 -3.00 -0.02
CA ILE A 150 -5.18 -2.84 0.73
C ILE A 150 -5.33 -1.40 1.23
N VAL A 151 -4.37 -0.91 2.02
CA VAL A 151 -4.43 0.43 2.60
C VAL A 151 -4.42 1.50 1.51
N GLY A 152 -3.64 1.30 0.44
CA GLY A 152 -3.65 2.22 -0.69
C GLY A 152 -5.01 2.32 -1.38
N MET A 153 -5.74 1.21 -1.54
CA MET A 153 -7.10 1.22 -2.11
C MET A 153 -8.16 1.75 -1.14
N VAL A 154 -8.03 1.48 0.16
CA VAL A 154 -8.96 1.96 1.20
C VAL A 154 -8.81 3.48 1.39
N ASP A 155 -7.58 3.97 1.50
CA ASP A 155 -7.29 5.37 1.81
C ASP A 155 -7.09 6.24 0.55
N GLY A 156 -7.09 5.62 -0.64
CA GLY A 156 -6.99 6.31 -1.92
C GLY A 156 -5.59 6.85 -2.21
N LEU A 157 -4.55 6.14 -1.76
CA LEU A 157 -3.16 6.60 -1.81
C LEU A 157 -2.48 6.37 -3.17
N PHE A 158 -3.20 5.90 -4.20
CA PHE A 158 -2.66 5.80 -5.56
C PHE A 158 -3.11 6.98 -6.41
N THR A 159 -4.42 7.09 -6.66
CA THR A 159 -5.00 8.12 -7.54
C THR A 159 -5.87 9.16 -6.80
N GLY A 160 -6.03 9.01 -5.49
CA GLY A 160 -7.00 9.77 -4.70
C GLY A 160 -8.40 9.15 -4.64
N LYS A 161 -8.68 8.08 -5.39
CA LYS A 161 -9.96 7.35 -5.35
C LYS A 161 -9.90 6.18 -4.38
N ARG A 162 -10.95 6.02 -3.57
CA ARG A 162 -11.05 5.01 -2.50
C ARG A 162 -12.06 3.94 -2.83
N LEU A 163 -11.93 2.76 -2.25
CA LEU A 163 -12.97 1.72 -2.29
C LEU A 163 -14.33 2.23 -1.81
N ALA A 164 -14.34 3.10 -0.79
CA ALA A 164 -15.56 3.70 -0.23
C ALA A 164 -16.25 4.71 -1.16
N ASP A 165 -15.57 5.18 -2.21
CA ASP A 165 -16.17 6.15 -3.16
C ASP A 165 -17.08 5.46 -4.19
N TYR A 166 -17.18 4.12 -4.18
CA TYR A 166 -17.91 3.33 -5.18
C TYR A 166 -19.02 2.49 -4.57
N HIS A 167 -20.18 2.52 -5.23
CA HIS A 167 -21.36 1.74 -4.86
C HIS A 167 -21.35 0.39 -5.61
N PHE A 168 -20.77 -0.63 -5.00
CA PHE A 168 -20.75 -1.98 -5.58
C PHE A 168 -22.10 -2.70 -5.43
N PRO A 169 -22.51 -3.57 -6.38
CA PRO A 169 -21.82 -3.89 -7.63
C PRO A 169 -22.06 -2.90 -8.78
N ALA A 170 -22.98 -1.94 -8.64
CA ALA A 170 -23.38 -1.04 -9.73
C ALA A 170 -22.17 -0.30 -10.36
N ALA A 171 -21.20 0.08 -9.54
CA ALA A 171 -19.95 0.71 -9.98
C ALA A 171 -19.17 -0.08 -11.05
N LEU A 172 -19.35 -1.40 -11.14
CA LEU A 172 -18.66 -2.24 -12.13
C LEU A 172 -19.14 -1.99 -13.56
N GLU A 173 -20.36 -1.48 -13.73
CA GLU A 173 -20.97 -1.15 -15.02
C GLU A 173 -20.82 0.33 -15.38
N GLU A 174 -20.29 1.15 -14.46
CA GLU A 174 -20.09 2.57 -14.69
C GLU A 174 -19.07 2.83 -15.80
N PRO A 175 -19.20 3.94 -16.56
CA PRO A 175 -18.23 4.32 -17.57
C PRO A 175 -16.85 4.56 -16.96
N GLU A 176 -15.81 4.51 -17.78
CA GLU A 176 -14.39 4.61 -17.42
C GLU A 176 -14.06 5.68 -16.35
N LYS A 177 -14.69 6.86 -16.43
CA LYS A 177 -14.47 7.97 -15.47
C LYS A 177 -14.91 7.67 -14.04
N SER A 178 -15.89 6.76 -13.89
CA SER A 178 -16.56 6.39 -12.64
C SER A 178 -16.34 4.90 -12.31
N ASN A 179 -15.47 4.20 -13.05
CA ASN A 179 -15.20 2.79 -12.84
C ASN A 179 -14.18 2.59 -11.69
N PRO A 180 -14.32 1.55 -10.84
CA PRO A 180 -13.38 1.23 -9.75
C PRO A 180 -11.93 0.97 -10.20
N ARG A 181 -11.67 0.73 -11.50
CA ARG A 181 -10.30 0.66 -12.03
C ARG A 181 -9.50 1.93 -11.69
N ARG A 182 -10.17 3.08 -11.58
CA ARG A 182 -9.57 4.36 -11.21
C ARG A 182 -8.95 4.40 -9.82
N ILE A 183 -9.23 3.44 -8.93
CA ILE A 183 -8.57 3.36 -7.62
C ILE A 183 -7.07 3.15 -7.76
N VAL A 184 -6.65 2.29 -8.70
CA VAL A 184 -5.24 1.86 -8.81
C VAL A 184 -4.53 2.58 -9.95
N ASN A 185 -5.17 2.72 -11.11
CA ASN A 185 -4.54 3.32 -12.28
C ASN A 185 -5.39 4.44 -12.89
N GLY A 186 -4.85 5.16 -13.87
CA GLY A 186 -5.59 5.99 -14.81
C GLY A 186 -6.10 5.20 -16.02
N LYS A 187 -6.61 5.89 -17.04
CA LYS A 187 -7.19 5.29 -18.25
C LYS A 187 -6.21 4.32 -18.93
N ASP A 188 -6.54 3.03 -18.93
CA ASP A 188 -5.73 1.95 -19.53
C ASP A 188 -6.55 0.93 -20.34
N GLY A 189 -7.87 1.10 -20.41
CA GLY A 189 -8.78 0.22 -21.15
C GLY A 189 -8.94 -1.17 -20.52
N LYS A 190 -8.63 -1.33 -19.22
CA LYS A 190 -8.70 -2.60 -18.50
C LYS A 190 -9.89 -2.70 -17.55
N ASP A 191 -10.76 -1.70 -17.57
CA ASP A 191 -11.94 -1.55 -16.72
C ASP A 191 -12.83 -2.80 -16.77
N MET A 192 -13.16 -3.30 -17.97
CA MET A 192 -13.98 -4.50 -18.15
C MET A 192 -13.27 -5.80 -17.74
N THR A 193 -11.96 -5.87 -17.91
CA THR A 193 -11.17 -7.03 -17.45
C THR A 193 -11.21 -7.10 -15.93
N VAL A 194 -10.96 -5.98 -15.24
CA VAL A 194 -10.99 -5.92 -13.77
C VAL A 194 -12.40 -6.15 -13.24
N ALA A 195 -13.44 -5.61 -13.88
CA ALA A 195 -14.83 -5.86 -13.51
C ALA A 195 -15.20 -7.35 -13.61
N ALA A 196 -14.77 -8.04 -14.69
CA ALA A 196 -14.99 -9.47 -14.83
C ALA A 196 -14.27 -10.29 -13.74
N LEU A 197 -13.02 -9.95 -13.43
CA LEU A 197 -12.27 -10.56 -12.32
C LEU A 197 -12.96 -10.33 -10.98
N HIS A 198 -13.44 -9.12 -10.71
CA HIS A 198 -14.19 -8.78 -9.50
C HIS A 198 -15.36 -9.74 -9.32
N ARG A 199 -16.23 -9.86 -10.34
CA ARG A 199 -17.45 -10.68 -10.25
C ARG A 199 -17.10 -12.13 -9.87
N ARG A 200 -16.05 -12.70 -10.46
CA ARG A 200 -15.58 -14.06 -10.14
C ARG A 200 -15.04 -14.21 -8.72
N TYR A 201 -14.24 -13.25 -8.25
CA TYR A 201 -13.76 -13.27 -6.86
C TYR A 201 -14.91 -13.08 -5.87
N PHE A 202 -15.88 -12.23 -6.18
CA PHE A 202 -17.06 -12.03 -5.34
C PHE A 202 -17.91 -13.30 -5.25
N GLU A 203 -18.20 -13.95 -6.38
CA GLU A 203 -18.86 -15.27 -6.41
C GLU A 203 -18.12 -16.30 -5.55
N ALA A 204 -16.78 -16.32 -5.60
CA ALA A 204 -15.96 -17.21 -4.78
C ALA A 204 -16.04 -16.90 -3.28
N LEU A 205 -16.05 -15.61 -2.90
CA LEU A 205 -16.24 -15.18 -1.51
C LEU A 205 -17.62 -15.58 -0.98
N GLN A 206 -18.67 -15.46 -1.79
CA GLN A 206 -20.02 -15.90 -1.43
C GLN A 206 -20.09 -17.42 -1.22
N ARG A 207 -19.52 -18.21 -2.13
CA ARG A 207 -19.43 -19.68 -1.97
C ARG A 207 -18.63 -20.10 -0.73
N ALA A 208 -17.64 -19.29 -0.38
CA ALA A 208 -16.85 -19.48 0.84
C ALA A 208 -17.58 -19.02 2.11
N ALA A 209 -18.83 -18.56 2.03
CA ALA A 209 -19.56 -17.95 3.14
C ALA A 209 -18.68 -16.90 3.85
N TYR A 210 -18.09 -15.99 3.08
CA TYR A 210 -17.46 -14.82 3.66
C TYR A 210 -18.51 -13.96 4.33
N GLU A 211 -18.25 -13.67 5.61
CA GLU A 211 -19.06 -12.79 6.43
C GLU A 211 -18.11 -11.76 7.07
N PRO A 212 -18.39 -10.45 6.93
CA PRO A 212 -17.67 -9.44 7.68
C PRO A 212 -17.77 -9.73 9.17
N ARG A 213 -16.64 -9.70 9.88
CA ARG A 213 -16.66 -9.84 11.33
C ARG A 213 -17.23 -8.55 11.90
N LYS A 214 -18.37 -8.64 12.60
CA LYS A 214 -18.89 -7.54 13.40
C LYS A 214 -17.83 -7.15 14.42
N VAL A 215 -17.22 -5.98 14.24
CA VAL A 215 -16.39 -5.39 15.28
C VAL A 215 -17.35 -4.92 16.36
N VAL A 216 -17.48 -5.70 17.43
CA VAL A 216 -18.13 -5.21 18.64
C VAL A 216 -17.25 -4.06 19.12
N ALA A 217 -17.77 -2.84 19.10
CA ALA A 217 -17.06 -1.70 19.66
C ALA A 217 -16.68 -2.06 21.09
N VAL A 218 -15.39 -2.21 21.36
CA VAL A 218 -14.90 -2.23 22.73
C VAL A 218 -15.26 -0.85 23.28
N PRO A 219 -16.05 -0.75 24.38
CA PRO A 219 -16.33 0.55 24.97
C PRO A 219 -15.00 1.28 25.20
N PRO A 220 -14.96 2.61 24.98
CA PRO A 220 -13.73 3.36 25.16
C PRO A 220 -13.13 3.03 26.53
N PRO A 221 -11.80 2.86 26.63
CA PRO A 221 -11.17 2.68 27.92
C PRO A 221 -11.66 3.81 28.86
N PRO A 222 -11.96 3.51 30.13
CA PRO A 222 -12.37 4.53 31.08
C PRO A 222 -11.37 5.68 31.05
N ASP A 223 -11.87 6.92 31.14
CA ASP A 223 -11.07 8.14 31.07
C ASP A 223 -9.78 7.95 31.88
N ILE A 224 -8.63 7.95 31.19
CA ILE A 224 -7.34 8.01 31.85
C ILE A 224 -7.35 9.34 32.61
N PRO A 225 -7.19 9.34 33.95
CA PRO A 225 -7.10 10.57 34.71
C PRO A 225 -6.06 11.47 34.04
N LYS A 226 -6.48 12.70 33.74
CA LYS A 226 -5.61 13.75 33.18
C LYS A 226 -4.29 13.70 33.96
N PRO A 227 -3.12 13.61 33.30
CA PRO A 227 -1.86 13.55 34.01
C PRO A 227 -1.80 14.71 35.00
N GLU A 228 -1.58 14.39 36.27
CA GLU A 228 -1.41 15.41 37.30
C GLU A 228 -0.35 16.42 36.81
N PRO A 229 -0.57 17.72 37.03
CA PRO A 229 0.44 18.71 36.68
C PRO A 229 1.75 18.30 37.34
N LYS A 230 2.80 18.14 36.53
CA LYS A 230 4.14 17.88 37.03
C LYS A 230 4.43 18.87 38.16
N PRO A 231 5.00 18.43 39.30
CA PRO A 231 5.42 19.34 40.35
C PRO A 231 6.22 20.47 39.72
N GLN A 232 5.75 21.71 39.88
CA GLN A 232 6.50 22.86 39.46
C GLN A 232 7.84 22.81 40.18
N GLN A 233 8.93 22.70 39.41
CA GLN A 233 10.25 22.90 39.96
C GLN A 233 10.26 24.26 40.65
N PRO A 234 10.70 24.35 41.92
CA PRO A 234 10.77 25.63 42.58
C PRO A 234 11.63 26.58 41.75
N ALA A 235 11.08 27.76 41.49
CA ALA A 235 11.79 28.84 40.83
C ALA A 235 13.15 29.02 41.49
N ALA A 236 14.21 29.09 40.68
CA ALA A 236 15.53 29.43 41.17
C ALA A 236 15.42 30.77 41.92
N SER A 237 15.53 30.70 43.25
CA SER A 237 15.51 31.86 44.13
C SER A 237 16.77 32.67 43.89
N GLY A 238 16.56 33.97 43.68
CA GLY A 238 17.60 34.91 43.31
C GLY A 238 18.70 35.00 44.36
N LEU A 239 19.89 34.51 44.01
CA LEU A 239 21.16 35.00 44.54
C LEU A 239 22.27 35.10 43.47
N PHE A 240 21.92 34.95 42.18
CA PHE A 240 22.85 35.09 41.05
C PHE A 240 22.53 36.31 40.15
N ALA A 241 21.98 37.37 40.75
CA ALA A 241 21.74 38.66 40.07
C ALA A 241 22.71 39.79 40.50
N ALA A 242 23.75 39.49 41.30
CA ALA A 242 24.70 40.50 41.78
C ALA A 242 26.18 40.26 41.41
N LEU A 243 26.53 39.22 40.65
CA LEU A 243 27.93 38.92 40.30
C LEU A 243 28.29 39.07 38.80
N VAL A 244 27.38 39.60 37.97
CA VAL A 244 27.64 39.82 36.51
C VAL A 244 27.60 41.31 36.12
N LYS A 245 27.45 42.23 37.10
CA LYS A 245 27.52 43.70 36.86
C LYS A 245 28.78 44.38 37.41
N ILE A 246 29.75 43.63 37.93
CA ILE A 246 31.07 44.13 38.31
C ILE A 246 32.08 43.16 37.68
N ILE A 247 32.48 43.44 36.44
CA ILE A 247 33.64 42.91 35.66
C ILE A 247 33.48 43.27 34.16
N ALA A 248 32.33 43.79 33.71
CA ALA A 248 32.21 44.49 32.42
C ALA A 248 32.57 46.00 32.49
N ALA A 249 33.25 46.43 33.56
CA ALA A 249 33.69 47.82 33.77
C ALA A 249 35.21 47.94 34.03
N LEU A 250 35.99 46.89 33.75
CA LEU A 250 37.46 46.89 33.88
C LEU A 250 38.21 46.74 32.56
N PHE A 251 37.52 46.62 31.42
CA PHE A 251 38.14 46.62 30.09
C PHE A 251 37.45 47.62 29.18
N GLU A 252 37.63 48.92 29.48
CA GLU A 252 37.81 50.00 28.48
C GLU A 252 37.84 51.37 29.18
N ARG A 253 39.01 51.71 29.74
CA ARG A 253 39.50 53.09 29.75
C ARG A 253 41.02 53.04 29.80
N LYS A 254 41.62 53.27 28.63
CA LYS A 254 42.80 54.11 28.34
C LYS A 254 43.96 54.04 29.35
N THR A 255 45.22 53.89 28.99
CA THR A 255 45.97 54.16 27.74
C THR A 255 47.44 54.04 28.13
N ARG A 256 48.27 53.40 27.32
CA ARG A 256 49.53 53.92 26.74
C ARG A 256 50.27 52.79 26.04
#